data_AF-G2PW98-F1
#
_entry.id   AF-G2PW98-F1
#
_cell.length_a   1.000
_cell.length_b   1.000
_cell.length_c   1.000
_cell.angle_alpha   90.00
_cell.angle_beta   90.00
_cell.angle_gamma   90.00
#
_symmetry.space_group_name_H-M   'P 1'
#
loop_
_entity.id
_entity.type
_entity.pdbx_description
1 polymer ?
#
loop_
_entity_poly.entity_id
_entity_poly.type
_entity_poly.pdbx_seq_one_letter_code
_entity_poly.pdbx_strand_id
1 'polypeptide(L)' 'MTKRAVIDRFEGSFVIVELGGRKMVAIPVEIVPEGAKEGDVLVISIDAQETQKRKERIKDLFESLKEEGEE' A
#
# COMPACT_ATOMS: atom_id res chain seq x y z
N MET A 1 -10.22 -2.38 9.63
CA MET A 1 -11.25 -2.33 8.58
C MET A 1 -10.58 -2.71 7.28
N THR A 2 -11.10 -3.70 6.55
CA THR A 2 -10.53 -4.16 5.28
C THR A 2 -11.42 -3.71 4.12
N LYS A 3 -10.81 -3.32 3.01
CA LYS A 3 -11.52 -3.01 1.76
C LYS A 3 -11.22 -4.09 0.73
N ARG A 4 -12.14 -4.27 -0.22
CA ARG A 4 -11.98 -5.21 -1.32
C ARG A 4 -12.07 -4.48 -2.65
N ALA A 5 -11.30 -4.97 -3.62
CA ALA A 5 -11.30 -4.52 -5.00
C ALA A 5 -11.24 -5.75 -5.91
N VAL A 6 -11.86 -5.70 -7.09
CA VAL A 6 -11.79 -6.79 -8.08
C VAL A 6 -10.90 -6.34 -9.22
N ILE A 7 -9.98 -7.17 -9.68
CA ILE A 7 -9.22 -6.91 -10.89
C ILE A 7 -10.16 -7.04 -12.08
N ASP A 8 -10.36 -5.95 -12.81
CA ASP A 8 -11.15 -5.95 -14.04
C ASP A 8 -10.26 -6.35 -15.23
N ARG A 9 -9.16 -5.62 -15.43
CA ARG A 9 -8.23 -5.84 -16.55
C ARG A 9 -6.83 -5.32 -16.33
N PHE A 10 -5.88 -5.82 -17.12
CA PHE A 10 -4.51 -5.34 -17.18
C PHE A 10 -4.30 -4.42 -18.41
N GLU A 11 -3.70 -3.25 -18.19
CA GLU A 11 -3.39 -2.27 -19.22
C GLU A 11 -1.91 -1.85 -19.12
N GLY A 12 -1.04 -2.57 -19.83
CA GLY A 12 0.40 -2.29 -19.83
C GLY A 12 1.01 -2.40 -18.43
N SER A 13 1.51 -1.29 -17.89
CA SER A 13 2.09 -1.20 -16.53
C SER A 13 1.06 -0.95 -15.43
N PHE A 14 -0.23 -0.94 -15.76
CA PHE A 14 -1.32 -0.67 -14.82
C PHE A 14 -2.33 -1.81 -14.76
N VAL A 15 -3.04 -1.89 -13.64
CA VAL A 15 -4.17 -2.77 -13.40
C VAL A 15 -5.38 -1.92 -13.08
N ILE A 16 -6.49 -2.15 -13.79
CA ILE A 16 -7.75 -1.50 -13.52
C ILE A 16 -8.51 -2.36 -12.51
N VAL A 17 -8.86 -1.78 -11.37
CA VAL A 17 -9.63 -2.45 -10.32
C VAL A 17 -10.99 -1.80 -10.11
N GLU A 18 -12.02 -2.62 -9.93
CA GLU A 18 -13.35 -2.19 -9.51
C GLU A 18 -13.43 -2.17 -7.99
N LEU A 19 -13.74 -1.00 -7.44
CA LEU A 19 -14.07 -0.80 -6.03
C LEU A 19 -15.58 -0.87 -5.81
N GLY A 20 -15.99 -1.02 -4.54
CA GLY A 20 -17.40 -0.94 -4.15
C GLY A 20 -18.07 0.33 -4.69
N GLY A 21 -19.26 0.16 -5.29
CA GLY A 21 -20.00 1.25 -5.94
C GLY A 21 -19.63 1.49 -7.41
N ARG A 22 -19.08 0.48 -8.12
CA ARG A 22 -18.70 0.54 -9.54
C ARG A 22 -17.65 1.61 -9.86
N LYS A 23 -16.82 1.96 -8.89
CA LYS A 23 -15.75 2.93 -9.09
C LYS A 23 -14.52 2.21 -9.61
N MET A 24 -14.04 2.61 -10.79
CA MET A 24 -12.82 2.08 -11.40
C MET A 24 -11.61 2.91 -10.99
N VAL A 25 -10.50 2.26 -10.66
CA VAL A 25 -9.22 2.91 -10.33
C VAL A 25 -8.08 2.17 -11.01
N ALA A 26 -7.15 2.92 -11.60
CA ALA A 26 -5.91 2.37 -12.11
C ALA A 26 -4.85 2.36 -11.00
N ILE A 27 -4.18 1.23 -10.81
CA ILE A 27 -3.05 1.07 -9.89
C ILE A 27 -1.83 0.51 -10.63
N PRO A 28 -0.59 0.83 -10.20
CA PRO A 28 0.60 0.23 -10.78
C PRO A 28 0.60 -1.30 -10.61
N VAL A 29 1.05 -2.03 -11.63
CA VAL A 29 1.16 -3.51 -11.55
C VAL A 29 2.13 -3.96 -10.45
N GLU A 30 3.12 -3.13 -10.10
CA GLU A 30 4.14 -3.41 -9.08
C GLU A 30 3.58 -3.64 -7.67
N ILE A 31 2.38 -3.12 -7.37
CA ILE A 31 1.74 -3.32 -6.06
C ILE A 31 0.77 -4.50 -6.05
N VAL A 32 0.58 -5.18 -7.18
CA VAL A 32 -0.33 -6.30 -7.34
C VAL A 32 0.43 -7.61 -7.08
N PRO A 33 -0.14 -8.58 -6.31
CA PRO A 33 0.52 -9.85 -6.06
C PRO A 33 0.85 -10.60 -7.36
N GLU A 34 2.01 -11.26 -7.38
CA GLU A 34 2.38 -12.14 -8.48
C GLU A 34 1.34 -13.25 -8.70
N GLY A 35 1.02 -13.53 -9.96
CA GLY A 35 0.03 -14.54 -10.33
C GLY A 35 -1.43 -14.10 -10.25
N ALA A 36 -1.71 -12.85 -9.85
CA ALA A 36 -3.05 -12.30 -9.92
C ALA A 36 -3.54 -12.17 -11.38
N LYS A 37 -4.83 -12.40 -11.61
CA LYS A 37 -5.48 -12.35 -12.93
C LYS A 37 -6.80 -11.60 -12.89
N GLU A 38 -7.37 -11.35 -14.07
CA GLU A 38 -8.69 -10.74 -14.22
C GLU A 38 -9.75 -11.56 -13.46
N GLY A 39 -10.60 -10.87 -12.70
CA GLY A 39 -11.60 -11.44 -11.81
C GLY A 39 -11.12 -11.73 -10.38
N ASP A 40 -9.81 -11.68 -10.08
CA ASP A 40 -9.32 -11.90 -8.72
C ASP A 40 -9.70 -10.75 -7.78
N VAL A 41 -9.90 -11.07 -6.49
CA VAL A 41 -10.28 -10.10 -5.45
C VAL A 41 -9.06 -9.72 -4.61
N LEU A 42 -8.66 -8.46 -4.66
CA LEU A 42 -7.64 -7.87 -3.79
C LEU A 42 -8.24 -7.47 -2.44
N VAL A 43 -7.52 -7.77 -1.36
CA VAL A 43 -7.85 -7.32 0.00
C VAL A 43 -6.87 -6.24 0.41
N ILE A 44 -7.39 -5.05 0.70
CA ILE A 44 -6.61 -3.88 1.08
C ILE A 44 -6.79 -3.65 2.58
N SER A 45 -5.67 -3.62 3.31
CA SER A 45 -5.63 -3.44 4.76
C SER A 45 -4.48 -2.53 5.17
N ILE A 46 -4.62 -1.92 6.34
CA ILE A 46 -3.52 -1.20 6.99
C ILE A 46 -2.71 -2.20 7.81
N ASP A 47 -1.39 -2.24 7.57
CA ASP A 47 -0.46 -2.92 8.46
C ASP A 47 -0.09 -2.01 9.64
N ALA A 48 -0.79 -2.19 10.76
CA ALA A 48 -0.55 -1.40 11.96
C ALA A 48 0.81 -1.66 12.59
N GLN A 49 1.35 -2.88 12.47
CA GLN A 49 2.63 -3.23 13.07
C GLN A 49 3.77 -2.57 12.32
N GLU A 50 3.79 -2.68 10.99
CA GLU A 50 4.83 -2.03 10.18
C GLU A 50 4.72 -0.51 10.26
N THR A 51 3.50 0.04 10.34
CA THR A 51 3.29 1.47 10.58
C THR A 51 3.91 1.93 11.90
N GLN A 52 3.74 1.15 12.97
CA GLN A 52 4.32 1.47 14.29
C GLN A 52 5.86 1.39 14.26
N LYS A 53 6.44 0.34 13.69
CA LYS A 53 7.91 0.23 13.53
C LYS A 53 8.49 1.40 12.74
N ARG A 54 7.78 1.83 11.69
CA ARG A 54 8.20 2.98 10.88
C ARG A 54 8.16 4.28 11.68
N LYS A 55 7.18 4.44 12.57
CA LYS A 55 7.08 5.58 13.49
C LYS A 55 8.21 5.59 14.52
N GLU A 56 8.56 4.43 15.07
CA GLU A 56 9.68 4.26 16.01
C GLU A 56 11.01 4.62 15.34
N ARG A 57 11.29 4.07 14.15
CA ARG A 57 12.51 4.40 13.41
C ARG A 57 12.66 5.90 13.13
N ILE A 58 11.56 6.60 12.82
CA ILE A 58 11.59 8.06 12.60
C ILE A 58 11.88 8.80 13.91
N LYS A 59 11.30 8.34 15.02
CA LYS A 59 11.56 8.91 16.35
C LYS A 59 13.03 8.75 16.74
N ASP A 60 13.59 7.57 16.54
CA ASP A 60 14.99 7.27 16.86
C ASP A 60 15.93 8.16 16.02
N LEU A 61 15.68 8.28 14.71
CA LEU A 61 16.46 9.17 13.85
C LEU A 61 16.38 10.64 14.29
N PHE A 62 15.21 11.10 14.72
CA PHE A 62 15.02 12.46 15.22
C PHE A 62 15.80 12.70 16.53
N GLU A 63 15.79 11.73 17.45
CA GLU A 63 16.53 11.79 18.71
C GLU A 63 18.04 11.84 18.45
N SER A 64 18.57 10.99 17.57
CA SER A 64 20.01 11.01 17.20
C SER A 64 20.43 12.35 16.60
N LEU A 65 19.66 12.91 15.66
CA LEU A 65 19.98 14.20 15.04
C LEU A 65 19.94 15.37 16.05
N LYS A 66 19.09 15.27 17.08
CA LYS A 66 19.00 16.29 18.11
C LYS A 66 20.23 16.26 19.03
N GLU A 67 20.68 15.07 19.41
CA GLU A 67 21.86 14.87 20.26
C GLU A 67 23.13 15.38 19.57
N GLU A 68 23.28 15.15 18.26
CA GLU A 68 24.41 15.64 17.46
C GLU A 68 24.44 17.17 17.29
N GLY A 69 23.29 17.85 17.42
CA GLY A 69 23.18 19.30 17.28
C GLY A 69 23.29 20.09 18.60
N GLU A 70 23.38 19.39 19.74
CA GLU A 70 23.52 19.97 21.07
C GLU A 70 24.99 19.95 21.58
N GLU A 71 25.94 19.45 20.76
CA GLU A 71 27.41 19.61 20.90
C GLU A 71 27.96 20.82 20.11
#